data_AF-A0A8X6R8G7-F1
#
_entry.id   AF-A0A8X6R8G7-F1
#
_cell.length_a   1.000
_cell.length_b   1.000
_cell.length_c   1.000
_cell.angle_alpha   90.00
_cell.angle_beta   90.00
_cell.angle_gamma   90.00
#
_symmetry.space_group_name_H-M   'P 1'
#
loop_
_entity.id
_entity.type
_entity.pdbx_description
1 polymer ?
#
loop_
_entity_poly.entity_id
_entity_poly.type
_entity_poly.pdbx_seq_one_letter_code
_entity_poly.pdbx_strand_id
1 'polypeptide(L)'
;MLEGREFVIYTDQKPLIYAFQQKADKCSPCQLRHPPLDFISQFSTNIHVPGTQNLVADALSRIEIDSISKASCLNYKDIAAAQLVDEELKQLLEFNSTSLTLKQQYFPLL
;
A
#
# COMPACT_ATOMS: atom_id res chain seq x y z
N MET A 1 -24.45 -14.37 -1.78
CA MET A 1 -24.16 -14.05 -0.37
C MET A 1 -23.33 -15.19 0.21
N LEU A 2 -22.14 -14.91 0.72
CA LEU A 2 -21.20 -15.91 1.27
C LEU A 2 -21.37 -16.13 2.79
N GLU A 3 -22.16 -15.29 3.44
CA GLU A 3 -22.45 -15.37 4.87
C GLU A 3 -23.09 -16.73 5.22
N GLY A 4 -22.55 -17.38 6.27
CA GLY A 4 -23.02 -18.69 6.75
C GLY A 4 -22.67 -19.89 5.86
N ARG A 5 -21.81 -19.73 4.85
CA ARG A 5 -21.34 -20.83 3.99
C ARG A 5 -19.86 -21.09 4.21
N GLU A 6 -19.48 -22.36 4.19
CA GLU A 6 -18.07 -22.74 4.15
C GLU A 6 -17.51 -22.52 2.74
N PHE A 7 -16.43 -21.74 2.64
CA PHE A 7 -15.75 -21.51 1.38
C PHE A 7 -14.23 -21.37 1.60
N VAL A 8 -13.47 -21.57 0.54
CA VAL A 8 -12.01 -21.50 0.53
C VAL A 8 -11.56 -20.22 -0.14
N ILE A 9 -10.61 -19.51 0.47
CA ILE A 9 -9.97 -18.33 -0.11
C ILE A 9 -8.71 -18.78 -0.84
N TYR A 10 -8.65 -18.49 -2.14
CA TYR A 10 -7.46 -18.71 -2.96
C TYR A 10 -6.67 -17.41 -3.10
N THR A 11 -5.41 -17.42 -2.67
CA THR A 11 -4.51 -16.27 -2.76
C THR A 11 -3.06 -16.73 -2.81
N ASP A 12 -2.20 -15.99 -3.49
CA ASP A 12 -0.74 -16.19 -3.49
C ASP A 12 -0.03 -15.30 -2.45
N GLN A 13 -0.77 -14.54 -1.65
CA GLN A 13 -0.22 -13.65 -0.63
C GLN A 13 0.32 -14.43 0.57
N LYS A 14 1.60 -14.80 0.51
CA LYS A 14 2.34 -15.50 1.57
C LYS A 14 2.08 -14.94 2.98
N PRO A 15 2.12 -13.62 3.23
CA PRO A 15 1.88 -13.09 4.57
C PRO A 15 0.51 -13.45 5.14
N LEU A 16 -0.53 -13.49 4.29
CA LEU A 16 -1.90 -13.81 4.71
C LEU A 16 -2.03 -15.30 5.05
N ILE A 17 -1.46 -16.17 4.23
CA ILE A 17 -1.43 -17.63 4.47
C ILE A 17 -0.71 -17.93 5.79
N TYR A 18 0.47 -17.34 5.99
CA TYR A 18 1.23 -17.56 7.21
C TYR A 18 0.55 -16.98 8.45
N ALA A 19 -0.24 -15.91 8.32
CA ALA A 19 -0.97 -15.33 9.44
C ALA A 19 -2.02 -16.30 10.01
N PHE A 20 -2.72 -17.06 9.16
CA PHE A 20 -3.71 -18.05 9.59
C PHE A 20 -3.13 -19.43 9.90
N GLN A 21 -1.93 -19.75 9.40
CA GLN A 21 -1.22 -21.00 9.71
C GLN A 21 -0.35 -20.91 10.98
N GLN A 22 0.07 -19.71 11.39
CA GLN A 22 0.85 -19.54 12.61
C GLN A 22 -0.01 -19.69 13.87
N LYS A 23 0.59 -20.29 14.91
CA LYS A 23 0.01 -20.26 16.27
C LYS A 23 0.03 -18.83 16.79
N ALA A 24 -1.07 -18.40 17.41
CA ALA A 24 -1.25 -17.05 17.95
C ALA A 24 -0.06 -16.58 18.81
N ASP A 25 0.56 -17.51 19.55
CA ASP A 25 1.70 -17.28 20.44
C ASP A 25 2.98 -16.79 19.74
N LYS A 26 3.07 -16.96 18.41
CA LYS A 26 4.22 -16.53 17.58
C LYS A 26 3.94 -15.29 16.74
N CYS A 27 2.69 -14.82 16.71
CA CYS A 27 2.31 -13.65 15.95
C CYS A 27 2.67 -12.37 16.72
N SER A 28 3.27 -11.39 16.04
CA SER A 28 3.50 -10.08 16.64
C SER A 28 2.17 -9.37 16.91
N PRO A 29 2.09 -8.48 17.91
CA PRO A 29 0.89 -7.69 18.17
C PRO A 29 0.46 -6.82 16.97
N CYS A 30 1.39 -6.44 16.10
CA CYS A 30 1.08 -5.72 14.87
C CYS A 30 0.37 -6.61 13.86
N GLN A 31 0.85 -7.86 13.70
CA GLN A 31 0.22 -8.85 12.83
C GLN A 31 -1.19 -9.19 13.28
N LEU A 32 -1.42 -9.36 14.58
CA LEU A 32 -2.77 -9.63 15.12
C LEU A 32 -3.72 -8.45 14.95
N ARG A 33 -3.23 -7.21 15.08
CA ARG A 33 -4.06 -6.00 14.95
C ARG A 33 -4.26 -5.53 13.52
N HIS A 34 -3.72 -6.22 12.52
CA HIS A 34 -3.95 -5.79 11.14
C HIS A 34 -5.44 -5.96 10.82
N PRO A 35 -6.18 -4.85 10.60
CA PRO A 35 -7.63 -4.89 10.43
C PRO A 35 -8.14 -5.80 9.29
N PRO A 36 -7.35 -6.09 8.23
CA PRO A 36 -7.73 -7.10 7.25
C PRO A 36 -7.86 -8.51 7.83
N LEU A 37 -7.00 -8.92 8.78
CA LEU A 37 -6.98 -10.30 9.29
C LEU A 37 -8.20 -10.61 10.14
N ASP A 38 -8.54 -9.73 11.09
CA ASP A 38 -9.75 -9.86 11.91
C ASP A 38 -11.01 -9.88 11.05
N PHE A 39 -11.08 -9.02 10.03
CA PHE A 39 -12.21 -9.00 9.10
C PHE A 39 -12.31 -10.28 8.28
N ILE A 40 -11.21 -10.75 7.68
CA ILE A 40 -11.19 -11.98 6.87
C ILE A 40 -11.54 -13.21 7.71
N SER A 41 -11.07 -13.25 8.96
CA SER A 41 -11.32 -14.36 9.90
C SER A 41 -12.81 -14.57 10.20
N GLN A 42 -13.62 -13.51 10.12
CA GLN A 42 -15.07 -13.60 10.34
C GLN A 42 -15.79 -14.39 9.24
N PHE A 43 -15.19 -14.47 8.04
CA PHE A 43 -15.79 -15.14 6.90
C PHE A 43 -15.17 -16.51 6.61
N SER A 44 -13.84 -16.63 6.64
CA SER A 44 -13.16 -17.92 6.47
C SER A 44 -11.73 -17.89 6.98
N THR A 45 -11.29 -19.01 7.56
CA THR A 45 -9.90 -19.27 7.96
C THR A 45 -9.22 -20.27 7.02
N ASN A 46 -9.95 -20.85 6.06
CA ASN A 46 -9.44 -21.83 5.12
C ASN A 46 -8.85 -21.13 3.89
N ILE A 47 -7.54 -20.88 3.93
CA ILE A 47 -6.78 -20.17 2.89
C ILE A 47 -5.80 -21.14 2.22
N HIS A 48 -5.89 -21.27 0.90
CA HIS A 48 -5.11 -22.22 0.10
C HIS A 48 -4.42 -21.58 -1.12
N VAL A 49 -3.33 -22.19 -1.62
CA VAL A 49 -2.56 -21.69 -2.76
C VAL A 49 -2.32 -22.76 -3.83
N PRO A 50 -2.85 -22.55 -5.04
CA PRO A 50 -2.19 -22.92 -6.28
C PRO A 50 -1.85 -21.62 -7.02
N GLY A 51 -0.61 -21.14 -6.89
CA GLY A 51 -0.18 -19.88 -7.51
C GLY A 51 -0.31 -19.87 -9.04
N THR A 52 -0.36 -21.05 -9.67
CA THR A 52 -0.62 -21.23 -11.11
C THR A 52 -2.05 -20.87 -11.51
N GLN A 53 -3.00 -20.86 -10.57
CA GLN A 53 -4.40 -20.55 -10.83
C GLN A 53 -4.77 -19.11 -10.43
N ASN A 54 -3.83 -18.34 -9.86
CA ASN A 54 -4.07 -16.96 -9.44
C ASN A 54 -3.90 -15.92 -10.56
N LEU A 55 -3.79 -16.34 -11.83
CA LEU A 55 -3.54 -15.46 -12.97
C LEU A 55 -4.58 -14.34 -13.11
N VAL A 56 -5.86 -14.63 -12.87
CA VAL A 56 -6.94 -13.64 -13.01
C VAL A 56 -6.84 -12.57 -11.93
N ALA A 57 -6.63 -12.97 -10.66
CA ALA A 57 -6.50 -12.02 -9.56
C ALA A 57 -5.19 -11.21 -9.67
N ASP A 58 -4.10 -11.85 -10.09
CA ASP A 58 -2.82 -11.19 -10.35
C ASP A 58 -2.98 -10.13 -11.46
N ALA A 59 -3.60 -10.49 -12.60
CA ALA A 59 -3.88 -9.55 -13.68
C ALA A 59 -4.74 -8.36 -13.23
N LEU A 60 -5.80 -8.60 -12.45
CA LEU A 60 -6.65 -7.52 -11.92
C LEU A 60 -5.92 -6.62 -10.92
N SER A 61 -5.08 -7.20 -10.05
CA SER A 61 -4.29 -6.44 -9.07
C SER A 61 -3.22 -5.56 -9.71
N ARG A 62 -2.70 -5.97 -10.88
CA ARG A 62 -1.68 -5.23 -11.62
C ARG A 62 -2.22 -4.03 -12.38
N ILE A 63 -3.51 -3.99 -12.74
CA ILE A 63 -4.10 -2.87 -13.50
C ILE A 63 -3.93 -1.54 -12.75
N GLU A 64 -4.10 -1.54 -11.42
CA GLU A 64 -3.91 -0.33 -10.62
C GLU A 64 -2.44 0.10 -10.56
N ILE A 65 -1.52 -0.86 -10.43
CA ILE A 65 -0.07 -0.60 -10.42
C ILE A 65 0.43 -0.12 -11.78
N ASP A 66 -0.10 -0.65 -12.87
CA ASP A 66 0.21 -0.21 -14.23
C ASP A 66 -0.29 1.22 -14.51
N SER A 67 -1.41 1.62 -13.89
CA SER A 67 -1.89 3.01 -13.98
C SER A 67 -1.01 3.99 -13.20
N ILE A 68 -0.49 3.59 -12.04
CA ILE A 68 0.45 4.39 -11.23
C ILE A 68 1.84 4.42 -11.89
N SER A 69 2.34 3.30 -12.40
CA SER A 69 3.68 3.21 -13.00
C SER A 69 3.76 3.88 -14.38
N LYS A 70 2.64 4.01 -15.11
CA LYS A 70 2.52 4.90 -16.28
C LYS A 70 2.56 6.39 -15.94
N ALA A 71 2.64 6.78 -14.67
CA ALA A 71 3.04 8.13 -14.26
C ALA A 71 4.50 8.46 -14.59
N SER A 72 5.15 7.71 -15.49
CA SER A 72 6.34 8.08 -16.25
C SER A 72 6.23 9.43 -17.00
N CYS A 73 5.07 10.09 -16.98
CA CYS A 73 4.88 11.44 -17.50
C CYS A 73 5.26 12.58 -16.52
N LEU A 74 5.67 12.26 -15.28
CA LEU A 74 6.09 13.30 -14.33
C LEU A 74 7.47 13.85 -14.69
N ASN A 75 7.49 15.01 -15.35
CA ASN A 75 8.72 15.72 -15.64
C ASN A 75 9.22 16.46 -14.38
N TYR A 76 10.19 15.85 -13.69
CA TYR A 76 10.77 16.43 -12.47
C TYR A 76 11.38 17.82 -12.69
N LYS A 77 11.84 18.14 -13.91
CA LYS A 77 12.37 19.48 -14.21
C LYS A 77 11.26 20.54 -14.20
N ASP A 78 10.09 20.20 -14.72
CA ASP A 78 8.94 21.10 -14.75
C ASP A 78 8.38 21.31 -13.35
N ILE A 79 8.35 20.25 -12.54
CA ILE A 79 7.95 20.33 -11.12
C ILE A 79 8.94 21.22 -10.33
N ALA A 80 10.25 21.03 -10.53
CA ALA A 80 11.25 21.87 -9.88
C ALA A 80 11.16 23.34 -10.31
N ALA A 81 10.92 23.59 -11.60
CA ALA A 81 10.72 24.95 -12.10
C ALA A 81 9.45 25.60 -11.51
N ALA A 82 8.34 24.85 -11.41
CA ALA A 82 7.11 25.33 -10.80
C ALA A 82 7.29 25.66 -9.31
N GLN A 83 8.01 24.81 -8.55
CA GLN A 83 8.33 25.06 -7.14
C GLN A 83 9.16 26.34 -6.92
N LEU A 84 10.07 26.69 -7.85
CA LEU A 84 10.87 27.92 -7.73
C LEU A 84 10.05 29.20 -7.89
N VAL A 85 8.97 29.14 -8.67
CA VAL A 85 8.12 30.30 -8.98
C VAL A 85 6.98 30.45 -7.98
N ASP A 86 6.67 29.42 -7.20
CA ASP A 86 5.61 29.42 -6.20
C ASP A 86 5.89 30.40 -5.05
N GLU A 87 5.08 31.45 -4.96
CA GLU A 87 5.17 32.48 -3.92
C GLU A 87 4.70 31.98 -2.55
N GLU A 88 3.76 31.04 -2.49
CA GLU A 88 3.31 30.46 -1.22
C GLU A 88 4.43 29.63 -0.59
N LEU A 89 5.14 28.84 -1.42
CA LEU A 89 6.28 28.06 -0.95
C LEU A 89 7.41 28.96 -0.40
N LYS A 90 7.70 30.09 -1.04
CA LYS A 90 8.68 31.07 -0.54
C LYS A 90 8.26 31.64 0.80
N GLN A 91 6.98 32.02 0.93
CA GLN A 91 6.44 32.50 2.19
C GLN A 91 6.54 31.44 3.29
N LEU A 92 6.25 30.17 3.00
CA LEU A 92 6.34 29.08 3.99
C LEU A 92 7.78 28.75 4.39
N LEU A 93 8.76 28.98 3.52
CA LEU A 93 10.18 28.82 3.83
C LEU A 93 10.74 29.99 4.67
N GLU A 94 10.22 31.20 4.46
CA GLU A 94 10.67 32.41 5.16
C GLU A 94 9.92 32.64 6.49
N PHE A 95 8.61 32.38 6.52
CA PHE A 95 7.75 32.64 7.66
C PHE A 95 7.55 31.39 8.49
N ASN A 96 8.25 31.35 9.63
CA ASN A 96 8.08 30.31 10.64
C ASN A 96 6.90 30.63 11.59
N SER A 97 5.74 30.91 11.02
CA SER A 97 4.54 31.34 11.74
C SER A 97 3.81 30.19 12.45
N THR A 98 4.14 28.95 12.10
CA THR A 98 3.57 27.74 12.71
C THR A 98 4.69 26.91 13.34
N SER A 99 4.34 25.95 14.20
CA SER A 99 5.31 25.01 14.78
C SER A 99 5.95 24.06 13.76
N LEU A 100 5.50 24.09 12.50
CA LEU A 100 6.00 23.25 11.40
C LEU A 100 7.03 24.04 10.59
N THR A 101 8.30 23.65 10.72
CA THR A 101 9.40 24.25 9.94
C THR A 101 9.58 23.52 8.63
N LEU A 102 9.36 24.19 7.50
CA LEU A 102 9.66 23.62 6.18
C LEU A 102 11.17 23.67 5.92
N LYS A 103 11.73 22.62 5.31
CA LYS A 103 13.14 22.57 4.90
C LYS A 103 13.25 22.06 3.47
N GLN A 104 14.07 22.73 2.67
CA GLN A 104 14.36 22.30 1.32
C GLN A 104 15.34 21.12 1.33
N GLN A 105 15.02 20.06 0.60
CA GLN A 105 15.86 18.87 0.46
C GLN A 105 16.05 18.55 -1.02
N TYR A 106 17.29 18.33 -1.41
CA TYR A 106 17.65 18.03 -2.80
C TYR A 106 17.74 16.52 -2.98
N PHE A 107 17.07 16.01 -4.02
CA PHE A 107 17.17 14.62 -4.45
C PHE A 107 17.94 14.58 -5.77
N PRO A 108 19.01 13.77 -5.89
CA PRO A 108 19.67 13.57 -7.17
C PRO A 108 18.69 12.87 -8.13
N LEU A 109 18.46 13.47 -9.29
CA LEU A 109 17.78 12.82 -10.40
C LEU A 109 18.79 11.85 -11.04
N LEU A 110 18.51 10.55 -10.98
CA LEU A 110 19.27 9.49 -11.68
C LEU A 110 19.12 9.60 -13.19
#